data_AF-A0A4P2VEX6-F1
#
_entry.id   AF-A0A4P2VEX6-F1
#
_cell.length_a   1.000
_cell.length_b   1.000
_cell.length_c   1.000
_cell.angle_alpha   90.00
_cell.angle_beta   90.00
_cell.angle_gamma   90.00
#
_symmetry.space_group_name_H-M   'P 1'
#
loop_
_entity.id
_entity.type
_entity.pdbx_description
1 polymer ?
#
loop_
_entity_poly.entity_id
_entity_poly.type
_entity_poly.pdbx_seq_one_letter_code
_entity_poly.pdbx_strand_id
1 'polypeptide(L)'
;MSRYGFIVDVDRCFGCYACALACRVATNARGEDSWCHVLQVESRDDERISWIPYVCAQARDPACGFKGDGAGAGGGGGQPPCVRACLAGALMYGDLEDPSSPVGRLIIEGRAKPMPHTAGAPGAYYVGDLPRGAELPPVEEVLPRKRTPT
;
A
#
# COMPACT_ATOMS: atom_id res chain seq x y z
N MET A 1 18.57 6.82 -8.23
CA MET A 1 17.53 7.86 -7.98
C MET A 1 16.53 7.20 -7.07
N SER A 2 16.16 7.78 -5.93
CA SER A 2 15.24 7.16 -4.98
C SER A 2 13.93 6.68 -5.64
N ARG A 3 13.48 5.49 -5.25
CA ARG A 3 12.28 4.84 -5.76
C ARG A 3 11.37 4.49 -4.59
N TYR A 4 10.45 5.38 -4.28
CA TYR A 4 9.49 5.18 -3.20
C TYR A 4 8.36 4.24 -3.59
N GLY A 5 7.88 3.48 -2.61
CA GLY A 5 6.72 2.62 -2.77
C GLY A 5 6.22 2.04 -1.45
N PHE A 6 5.25 1.14 -1.56
CA PHE A 6 4.54 0.56 -0.42
C PHE A 6 4.92 -0.90 -0.17
N ILE A 7 4.91 -1.27 1.10
CA ILE A 7 4.78 -2.66 1.55
C ILE A 7 3.43 -2.80 2.26
N VAL A 8 2.69 -3.83 1.89
CA VAL A 8 1.46 -4.26 2.52
C VAL A 8 1.73 -5.57 3.28
N ASP A 9 1.67 -5.53 4.60
CA ASP A 9 1.71 -6.74 5.42
C ASP A 9 0.30 -7.29 5.55
N VAL A 10 0.02 -8.37 4.81
CA VAL A 10 -1.31 -8.96 4.70
C VAL A 10 -1.69 -9.76 5.94
N ASP A 11 -0.72 -10.17 6.76
CA ASP A 11 -0.98 -10.88 8.02
C ASP A 11 -1.34 -9.93 9.15
N ARG A 12 -0.94 -8.65 9.05
CA ARG A 12 -1.24 -7.63 10.07
C ARG A 12 -2.53 -6.87 9.84
N CYS A 13 -3.04 -6.83 8.61
CA CYS A 13 -4.25 -6.07 8.32
C CYS A 13 -5.48 -6.79 8.88
N PHE A 14 -6.27 -6.08 9.69
CA PHE A 14 -7.50 -6.60 10.30
C PHE A 14 -8.76 -5.86 9.81
N GLY A 15 -8.66 -5.08 8.74
CA GLY A 15 -9.83 -4.47 8.12
C GLY A 15 -10.47 -3.31 8.88
N CYS A 16 -9.71 -2.46 9.58
CA CYS A 16 -10.30 -1.29 10.27
C CYS A 16 -10.65 -0.11 9.35
N TYR A 17 -10.24 -0.14 8.07
CA TYR A 17 -10.46 0.92 7.08
C TYR A 17 -9.89 2.31 7.43
N ALA A 18 -9.09 2.45 8.50
CA ALA A 18 -8.51 3.73 8.92
C ALA A 18 -7.62 4.35 7.81
N CYS A 19 -6.86 3.51 7.09
CA CYS A 19 -6.03 3.94 5.97
C CYS A 19 -6.86 4.50 4.79
N ALA A 20 -7.97 3.86 4.45
CA ALA A 20 -8.88 4.29 3.39
C ALA A 20 -9.57 5.62 3.76
N LEU A 21 -10.05 5.75 5.00
CA LEU A 21 -10.65 6.98 5.49
C LEU A 21 -9.65 8.14 5.50
N ALA A 22 -8.46 7.93 6.06
CA ALA A 22 -7.41 8.95 6.09
C ALA A 22 -7.01 9.40 4.68
N CYS A 23 -6.94 8.45 3.74
CA CYS A 23 -6.67 8.76 2.36
C CYS A 23 -7.76 9.62 1.73
N ARG A 24 -9.03 9.26 1.91
CA ARG A 24 -10.18 9.99 1.38
C ARG A 24 -10.24 11.43 1.90
N VAL A 25 -9.99 11.62 3.20
CA VAL A 25 -9.95 12.94 3.84
C VAL A 25 -8.82 13.78 3.25
N ALA A 26 -7.61 13.22 3.17
CA ALA A 26 -6.44 13.94 2.67
C ALA A 26 -6.56 14.36 1.21
N THR A 27 -7.24 13.57 0.37
CA THR A 27 -7.40 13.86 -1.05
C THR A 27 -8.69 14.63 -1.37
N ASN A 28 -9.49 14.94 -0.35
CA ASN A 28 -10.84 15.52 -0.50
C ASN A 28 -11.69 14.74 -1.53
N ALA A 29 -11.51 13.42 -1.57
CA ALA A 29 -12.18 12.57 -2.53
C ALA A 29 -13.69 12.54 -2.25
N ARG A 30 -14.48 12.98 -3.24
CA ARG A 30 -15.94 12.91 -3.22
C ARG A 30 -16.38 11.53 -3.73
N GLY A 31 -17.47 10.99 -3.17
CA GLY A 31 -17.97 9.67 -3.58
C GLY A 31 -17.01 8.52 -3.25
N GLU A 32 -16.85 7.58 -4.18
CA GLU A 32 -16.04 6.35 -4.05
C GLU A 32 -14.56 6.54 -4.45
N ASP A 33 -14.12 7.79 -4.69
CA ASP A 33 -12.80 8.13 -5.24
C ASP A 33 -11.63 8.00 -4.24
N SER A 34 -11.56 6.95 -3.42
CA SER A 34 -10.48 6.75 -2.46
C SER A 34 -9.17 6.28 -3.11
N TRP A 35 -8.05 6.86 -2.64
CA TRP A 35 -6.64 6.52 -2.94
C TRP A 35 -6.18 5.16 -2.46
N CYS A 36 -6.95 4.63 -1.52
CA CYS A 36 -6.68 3.45 -0.75
C CYS A 36 -8.00 2.76 -0.45
N HIS A 37 -8.06 1.46 -0.71
CA HIS A 37 -9.21 0.62 -0.46
C HIS A 37 -8.75 -0.61 0.33
N VAL A 38 -9.62 -1.22 1.13
CA VAL A 38 -9.30 -2.46 1.85
C VAL A 38 -10.28 -3.53 1.40
N LEU A 39 -9.79 -4.51 0.65
CA LEU A 39 -10.60 -5.64 0.25
C LEU A 39 -10.73 -6.63 1.39
N GLN A 40 -11.94 -7.12 1.61
CA GLN A 40 -12.19 -8.33 2.36
C GLN A 40 -12.12 -9.50 1.38
N VAL A 41 -11.21 -10.44 1.63
CA VAL A 41 -10.99 -11.60 0.77
C VAL A 41 -11.19 -12.86 1.59
N GLU A 42 -12.10 -13.70 1.10
CA GLU A 42 -12.41 -15.01 1.67
C GLU A 42 -11.94 -16.07 0.66
N SER A 43 -11.16 -17.03 1.14
CA SER A 43 -10.78 -18.21 0.38
C SER A 43 -11.51 -19.43 0.95
N ARG A 44 -11.92 -20.34 0.07
CA ARG A 44 -12.43 -21.65 0.48
C ARG A 44 -11.38 -22.51 1.18
N ASP A 45 -10.11 -22.26 0.87
CA ASP A 45 -8.99 -23.04 1.36
C ASP A 45 -8.41 -22.46 2.67
N ASP A 46 -8.91 -21.30 3.14
CA ASP A 46 -8.44 -20.64 4.36
C ASP A 46 -9.54 -20.51 5.41
N GLU A 47 -9.20 -20.78 6.67
CA GLU A 47 -10.11 -20.62 7.82
C GLU A 47 -10.12 -19.17 8.36
N ARG A 48 -9.53 -18.23 7.62
CA ARG A 48 -9.47 -16.82 8.00
C ARG A 48 -9.97 -15.94 6.86
N ILE A 49 -10.63 -14.86 7.24
CA ILE A 49 -10.86 -13.71 6.36
C ILE A 49 -9.54 -12.93 6.31
N SER A 50 -9.11 -12.55 5.12
CA SER A 50 -7.94 -11.69 4.94
C SER A 50 -8.37 -10.31 4.48
N TRP A 51 -7.71 -9.28 5.00
CA TRP A 51 -7.94 -7.91 4.58
C TRP A 51 -6.74 -7.42 3.81
N ILE A 52 -6.94 -6.99 2.57
CA ILE A 52 -5.85 -6.62 1.67
C ILE A 52 -6.00 -5.16 1.30
N PRO A 53 -5.14 -4.29 1.86
CA PRO A 53 -5.04 -2.91 1.41
C PRO A 53 -4.56 -2.81 -0.04
N TYR A 54 -5.38 -2.19 -0.87
CA TYR A 54 -5.03 -1.69 -2.18
C TYR A 54 -4.67 -0.22 -2.02
N VAL A 55 -3.46 0.15 -2.39
CA VAL A 55 -2.95 1.53 -2.23
C VAL A 55 -2.60 2.10 -3.59
N CYS A 56 -2.63 3.42 -3.71
CA CYS A 56 -2.15 4.09 -4.90
C CYS A 56 -0.65 3.80 -5.10
N ALA A 57 -0.35 2.85 -5.98
CA ALA A 57 1.01 2.50 -6.37
C ALA A 57 1.59 3.52 -7.38
N GLN A 58 1.22 4.80 -7.28
CA GLN A 58 1.61 5.82 -8.25
C GLN A 58 3.00 6.39 -7.94
N ALA A 59 3.89 6.12 -8.88
CA ALA A 59 5.22 6.68 -9.15
C ALA A 59 5.63 7.94 -8.37
N ARG A 60 6.76 7.82 -7.64
CA ARG A 60 7.73 8.85 -7.18
C ARG A 60 7.21 10.09 -6.40
N ASP A 61 5.97 10.56 -6.60
CA ASP A 61 5.34 11.71 -5.96
C ASP A 61 3.80 11.51 -5.89
N PRO A 62 3.25 10.98 -4.79
CA PRO A 62 1.81 10.73 -4.69
C PRO A 62 1.03 12.06 -4.58
N ALA A 63 -0.02 12.21 -5.38
CA ALA A 63 -0.86 13.41 -5.44
C ALA A 63 -1.63 13.77 -4.14
N CYS A 64 -1.46 12.98 -3.05
CA CYS A 64 -1.90 13.35 -1.71
C CYS A 64 -1.05 14.49 -1.11
N GLY A 65 -0.16 15.09 -1.92
CA GLY A 65 0.51 16.36 -1.64
C GLY A 65 1.69 16.23 -0.70
N PHE A 66 2.16 15.01 -0.45
CA PHE A 66 3.30 14.80 0.42
C PHE A 66 4.61 15.07 -0.33
N LYS A 67 4.97 16.35 -0.44
CA LYS A 67 6.34 16.76 -0.74
C LYS A 67 7.07 16.88 0.58
N GLY A 68 7.96 15.94 0.88
CA GLY A 68 8.65 15.86 2.15
C GLY A 68 9.28 17.17 2.62
N ASP A 69 8.62 17.85 3.53
CA ASP A 69 9.18 18.84 4.44
C ASP A 69 9.52 18.11 5.75
N GLY A 70 10.77 17.64 5.79
CA GLY A 70 11.28 16.75 6.83
C GLY A 70 11.12 17.27 8.26
N ALA A 71 10.45 16.49 9.10
CA ALA A 71 10.68 16.40 10.54
C ALA A 71 9.91 15.19 11.09
N GLY A 72 10.61 14.06 11.30
CA GLY A 72 10.03 12.89 11.96
C GLY A 72 10.79 11.59 11.71
N ALA A 73 11.76 11.31 12.58
CA ALA A 73 12.47 10.05 12.83
C ALA A 73 12.80 9.15 11.61
N GLY A 74 13.98 9.40 11.01
CA GLY A 74 14.64 8.44 10.14
C GLY A 74 14.63 8.81 8.65
N GLY A 75 15.20 9.98 8.33
CA GLY A 75 15.79 10.22 7.01
C GLY A 75 14.84 10.24 5.80
N GLY A 76 14.03 11.30 5.69
CA GLY A 76 13.54 11.80 4.39
C GLY A 76 12.04 11.60 4.11
N GLY A 77 11.23 12.60 4.43
CA GLY A 77 9.84 12.71 3.99
C GLY A 77 8.83 11.91 4.83
N GLY A 78 8.01 12.62 5.59
CA GLY A 78 6.88 12.08 6.36
C GLY A 78 5.99 11.06 5.65
N GLN A 79 5.36 10.22 6.46
CA GLN A 79 4.56 9.09 5.98
C GLN A 79 3.23 9.56 5.37
N PRO A 80 2.76 8.89 4.28
CA PRO A 80 1.42 9.12 3.74
C PRO A 80 0.33 8.96 4.80
N PRO A 81 -0.80 9.68 4.68
CA PRO A 81 -1.92 9.58 5.63
C PRO A 81 -2.40 8.15 5.87
N CYS A 82 -2.43 7.30 4.83
CA CYS A 82 -2.81 5.90 4.94
C CYS A 82 -1.85 5.07 5.82
N VAL A 83 -0.55 5.38 5.77
CA VAL A 83 0.48 4.73 6.60
C VAL A 83 0.41 5.24 8.03
N ARG A 84 0.30 6.57 8.23
CA ARG A 84 0.19 7.16 9.59
C ARG A 84 -1.06 6.69 10.33
N ALA A 85 -2.16 6.48 9.61
CA ALA A 85 -3.40 5.99 10.18
C ALA A 85 -3.40 4.47 10.46
N CYS A 86 -2.39 3.73 9.98
CA CYS A 86 -2.36 2.28 10.11
C CYS A 86 -1.88 1.86 11.50
N LEU A 87 -2.82 1.62 12.41
CA LEU A 87 -2.53 1.20 13.78
C LEU A 87 -1.83 -0.16 13.87
N ALA A 88 -2.09 -1.07 12.92
CA ALA A 88 -1.46 -2.38 12.87
C ALA A 88 -0.03 -2.37 12.29
N GLY A 89 0.40 -1.25 11.68
CA GLY A 89 1.63 -1.24 10.88
C GLY A 89 1.57 -2.17 9.66
N ALA A 90 0.37 -2.41 9.13
CA ALA A 90 0.14 -3.22 7.93
C ALA A 90 0.50 -2.47 6.63
N LEU A 91 0.59 -1.15 6.67
CA LEU A 91 1.05 -0.33 5.55
C LEU A 91 2.39 0.30 5.91
N MET A 92 3.36 0.19 5.01
CA MET A 92 4.67 0.82 5.13
C MET A 92 4.97 1.58 3.84
N TYR A 93 5.73 2.66 3.94
CA TYR A 93 6.15 3.48 2.80
C TYR A 93 7.58 3.96 3.00
N GLY A 94 8.35 4.01 1.92
CA GLY A 94 9.73 4.47 1.93
C GLY A 94 10.44 4.15 0.63
N ASP A 95 11.74 4.45 0.57
CA ASP A 95 12.58 4.13 -0.58
C ASP A 95 12.79 2.61 -0.64
N LEU A 96 12.36 2.01 -1.76
CA LEU A 96 12.44 0.57 -2.04
C LEU A 96 13.86 0.14 -2.42
N GLU A 97 14.71 1.09 -2.80
CA GLU A 97 16.09 0.84 -3.24
C GLU A 97 17.12 1.16 -2.14
N ASP A 98 16.68 1.69 -0.99
CA ASP A 98 17.55 2.03 0.13
C ASP A 98 17.64 0.87 1.14
N PRO A 99 18.80 0.23 1.33
CA PRO A 99 18.98 -0.85 2.31
C PRO A 99 18.88 -0.39 3.77
N SER A 100 18.92 0.91 4.05
CA SER A 100 18.67 1.47 5.38
C SER A 100 17.19 1.71 5.66
N SER A 101 16.35 1.75 4.61
CA SER A 101 14.89 1.87 4.69
C SER A 101 14.25 0.54 5.10
N PRO A 102 13.32 0.51 6.08
CA PRO A 102 12.61 -0.71 6.46
C PRO A 102 11.91 -1.41 5.28
N VAL A 103 11.35 -0.64 4.33
CA VAL A 103 10.72 -1.22 3.14
C VAL A 103 11.75 -1.70 2.12
N GLY A 104 12.86 -0.98 1.94
CA GLY A 104 13.93 -1.36 1.03
C GLY A 104 14.62 -2.66 1.46
N ARG A 105 14.82 -2.86 2.76
CA ARG A 105 15.31 -4.13 3.31
C ARG A 105 14.44 -5.32 2.93
N LEU A 106 13.11 -5.19 3.04
CA LEU A 106 12.19 -6.28 2.71
C LEU A 106 12.24 -6.66 1.22
N ILE A 107 12.46 -5.67 0.35
CA ILE A 107 12.63 -5.88 -1.09
C ILE A 107 13.98 -6.55 -1.39
N ILE A 108 15.08 -5.97 -0.87
CA ILE A 108 16.45 -6.41 -1.15
C ILE A 108 16.70 -7.81 -0.58
N GLU A 109 16.17 -8.12 0.60
CA GLU A 109 16.24 -9.45 1.23
C GLU A 109 15.31 -10.48 0.54
N GLY A 110 14.55 -10.09 -0.49
CA GLY A 110 13.65 -10.99 -1.23
C GLY A 110 12.43 -11.45 -0.44
N ARG A 111 12.09 -10.73 0.65
CA ARG A 111 10.98 -11.08 1.56
C ARG A 111 9.64 -10.52 1.11
N ALA A 112 9.65 -9.47 0.29
CA ALA A 112 8.46 -8.87 -0.27
C ALA A 112 8.26 -9.27 -1.74
N LYS A 113 7.01 -9.59 -2.09
CA LYS A 113 6.59 -9.98 -3.44
C LYS A 113 5.81 -8.83 -4.10
N PRO A 114 5.93 -8.64 -5.42
CA PRO A 114 5.14 -7.62 -6.12
C PRO A 114 3.67 -7.92 -5.93
N MET A 115 2.87 -6.88 -5.69
CA MET A 115 1.45 -7.07 -5.51
C MET A 115 0.80 -7.58 -6.80
N PRO A 116 -0.05 -8.63 -6.78
CA PRO A 116 -0.54 -9.28 -8.01
C PRO A 116 -1.26 -8.34 -8.98
N HIS A 117 -1.84 -7.26 -8.47
CA HIS A 117 -2.57 -6.25 -9.23
C HIS A 117 -1.69 -5.10 -9.76
N THR A 118 -0.37 -5.15 -9.57
CA THR A 118 0.55 -4.12 -10.10
C THR A 118 1.24 -4.62 -11.35
N ALA A 119 0.95 -4.01 -12.51
CA ALA A 119 1.66 -4.28 -13.75
C ALA A 119 3.00 -3.52 -13.81
N GLY A 120 4.05 -4.14 -14.37
CA GLY A 120 5.34 -3.48 -14.62
C GLY A 120 6.23 -3.33 -13.38
N ALA A 121 6.90 -2.18 -13.24
CA ALA A 121 7.74 -1.87 -12.07
C ALA A 121 6.86 -1.54 -10.86
N PRO A 122 6.71 -2.45 -9.87
CA PRO A 122 5.70 -2.33 -8.84
C PRO A 122 5.99 -1.12 -7.94
N GLY A 123 5.00 -0.26 -7.75
CA GLY A 123 4.99 0.74 -6.68
C GLY A 123 4.49 0.19 -5.34
N ALA A 124 3.95 -1.04 -5.34
CA ALA A 124 3.44 -1.72 -4.15
C ALA A 124 3.83 -3.20 -4.14
N TYR A 125 4.21 -3.66 -2.97
CA TYR A 125 4.63 -5.03 -2.68
C TYR A 125 3.90 -5.53 -1.44
N TYR A 126 3.92 -6.83 -1.20
CA TYR A 126 3.39 -7.42 0.02
C TYR A 126 4.39 -8.35 0.71
N VAL A 127 4.18 -8.49 2.02
CA VAL A 127 4.74 -9.55 2.85
C VAL A 127 3.60 -10.32 3.52
N GLY A 128 3.87 -11.55 3.91
CA GLY A 128 2.88 -12.44 4.51
C GLY A 128 2.18 -13.35 3.50
N ASP A 129 1.18 -14.08 3.99
CA ASP A 129 0.46 -15.10 3.21
C ASP A 129 -0.82 -14.55 2.60
N LEU A 130 -0.79 -14.33 1.28
CA LEU A 130 -2.02 -14.05 0.54
C LEU A 130 -2.98 -15.25 0.63
N PRO A 131 -4.31 -15.00 0.56
CA PRO A 131 -5.28 -16.07 0.68
C PRO A 131 -5.10 -17.10 -0.44
N ARG A 132 -5.07 -18.39 -0.08
CA ARG A 132 -4.80 -19.46 -1.03
C ARG A 132 -5.90 -19.52 -2.08
N GLY A 133 -5.54 -19.61 -3.36
CA GLY A 133 -6.52 -19.74 -4.44
C GLY A 133 -7.46 -18.53 -4.63
N ALA A 134 -7.29 -17.44 -3.87
CA ALA A 134 -8.05 -16.22 -4.10
C ALA A 134 -7.48 -15.45 -5.29
N GLU A 135 -8.34 -15.18 -6.26
CA GLU A 135 -8.01 -14.29 -7.37
C GLU A 135 -8.27 -12.84 -6.92
N LEU A 136 -7.18 -12.09 -6.76
CA LEU A 136 -7.25 -10.69 -6.41
C LEU A 136 -7.68 -9.87 -7.63
N PRO A 137 -8.72 -9.02 -7.51
CA PRO A 137 -9.17 -8.22 -8.63
C PRO A 137 -8.06 -7.26 -9.09
N PRO A 138 -8.02 -6.95 -10.40
CA PRO A 138 -7.08 -5.99 -10.94
C PRO A 138 -7.34 -4.60 -10.32
N VAL A 139 -6.29 -3.80 -10.21
CA VAL A 139 -6.32 -2.56 -9.43
C VAL A 139 -7.27 -1.52 -10.04
N GLU A 140 -7.54 -1.58 -11.34
CA GLU A 140 -8.48 -0.71 -12.08
C GLU A 140 -9.94 -0.95 -11.71
N GLU A 141 -10.26 -2.12 -11.17
CA GLU A 141 -11.59 -2.47 -10.67
C GLU A 141 -11.79 -2.00 -9.22
N VAL A 142 -10.70 -1.90 -8.46
CA VAL A 142 -10.72 -1.56 -7.03
C VAL A 142 -10.46 -0.07 -6.79
N LEU A 143 -9.55 0.52 -7.57
CA LEU A 143 -9.16 1.92 -7.49
C LEU A 143 -9.61 2.64 -8.77
N PRO A 144 -9.98 3.94 -8.69
CA PRO A 144 -10.46 4.69 -9.85
C PRO A 144 -9.41 4.73 -10.97
N ARG A 145 -9.80 4.39 -12.22
CA ARG A 145 -8.90 4.32 -13.40
C ARG A 145 -7.99 5.51 -13.62
N LYS A 146 -8.40 6.73 -13.24
CA LYS A 146 -7.56 7.95 -13.34
C LYS A 146 -6.30 7.88 -12.45
N ARG A 147 -6.16 6.84 -11.63
CA ARG A 147 -5.19 6.73 -10.54
C ARG A 147 -4.44 5.39 -10.54
N THR A 148 -4.62 4.61 -11.61
CA THR A 148 -3.87 3.39 -11.89
C THR A 148 -2.79 3.68 -12.93
N PRO A 149 -1.54 3.19 -12.79
CA PRO A 149 -0.54 3.34 -13.84
C PRO A 149 -0.97 2.57 -15.10
N THR A 150 -1.13 3.26 -16.22
CA THR A 150 -1.14 2.66 -17.57
C THR A 150 0.27 2.45 -18.08
#